data_AF-A0A6L6QNV5-F1
#
_entry.id   AF-A0A6L6QNV5-F1
#
_cell.length_a   1.000
_cell.length_b   1.000
_cell.length_c   1.000
_cell.angle_alpha   90.00
_cell.angle_beta   90.00
_cell.angle_gamma   90.00
#
_symmetry.space_group_name_H-M   'P 1'
#
loop_
_entity.id
_entity.type
_entity.pdbx_description
1 polymer ?
#
loop_
_entity_poly.entity_id
_entity_poly.type
_entity_poly.pdbx_seq_one_letter_code
_entity_poly.pdbx_strand_id
1 'polypeptide(L)'
;MKPTRRMFHALLGLTALGVPASVWPQLQLPWQVLGGALLLAAGADALLARRRPALRAERQLAGVLPVGAWHDVRLTVHNEGAAPLQLDVFDDYPAGWELEGMPHATRLAPGAFSTIAYRVRPLERGDGEFGTPWLRIAGPLGLWQATHRIGPQQTAKVFPDVARLLGQALRATDRQAPTAGSLVKRQRGEGTDFRQLREYRRGDSLRSIDWKATARHRKPISREYQLERDQQVVFLLDTGRRMLARDGDTSHFDHALYAVLTLAFVAGKQGDAVGLMSFGVDNRWLPPAKGRIGLDRTLAGVYDLQPGEAAPDYLRAANDLLNRLGRRAFVVLVTNVRDEDDVALRQAVDLLSSRHLVMCASLRERALDAASTAPVNGFDDALRLAASEHYLQQRQEAIRRLGLRAGHLVDVAPEQLASALLNRYLDIKESGAL
;
A
#
# COMPACT_ATOMS: atom_id res chain seq x y z
N MET A 1 -16.34 -13.38 -31.76
CA MET A 1 -16.32 -14.82 -32.11
C MET A 1 -15.01 -15.16 -32.76
N LYS A 2 -14.49 -16.36 -32.55
CA LYS A 2 -13.23 -16.83 -33.15
C LYS A 2 -13.44 -18.21 -33.77
N PRO A 3 -12.91 -18.50 -34.98
CA PRO A 3 -12.92 -19.85 -35.52
C PRO A 3 -11.99 -20.74 -34.68
N THR A 4 -12.37 -22.01 -34.49
CA THR A 4 -11.55 -22.97 -33.76
C THR A 4 -10.53 -23.66 -34.69
N ARG A 5 -9.59 -24.41 -34.12
CA ARG A 5 -8.70 -25.29 -34.89
C ARG A 5 -9.47 -26.29 -35.77
N ARG A 6 -10.65 -26.75 -35.31
CA ARG A 6 -11.50 -27.67 -36.09
C ARG A 6 -12.00 -27.03 -37.37
N MET A 7 -12.39 -25.76 -37.33
CA MET A 7 -12.78 -25.03 -38.54
C MET A 7 -11.60 -24.93 -39.53
N PHE A 8 -10.41 -24.61 -39.03
CA PHE A 8 -9.22 -24.55 -39.90
C PHE A 8 -8.90 -25.91 -40.52
N HIS A 9 -8.95 -27.00 -39.75
CA HIS A 9 -8.73 -28.34 -40.30
C HIS A 9 -9.81 -28.75 -41.29
N ALA A 10 -11.08 -28.40 -41.05
CA ALA A 10 -12.17 -28.66 -41.97
C ALA A 10 -12.01 -27.90 -43.29
N LEU A 11 -11.62 -26.63 -43.23
CA LEU A 11 -11.33 -25.82 -44.41
C LEU A 11 -10.11 -26.35 -45.17
N LEU A 12 -9.04 -26.71 -44.45
CA LEU A 12 -7.84 -27.27 -45.07
C LEU A 12 -8.13 -28.61 -45.77
N GLY A 13 -8.90 -29.49 -45.13
CA GLY A 13 -9.37 -30.74 -45.73
C GLY A 13 -10.24 -30.49 -46.97
N LEU A 14 -11.16 -29.53 -46.91
CA LEU A 14 -11.97 -29.13 -48.06
C LEU A 14 -11.12 -28.58 -49.21
N THR A 15 -10.10 -27.77 -48.92
CA THR A 15 -9.17 -27.27 -49.95
C THR A 15 -8.32 -28.39 -50.55
N ALA A 16 -7.85 -29.34 -49.73
CA ALA A 16 -7.06 -30.48 -50.21
C ALA A 16 -7.89 -31.37 -51.14
N LEU A 17 -9.18 -31.58 -50.83
CA LEU A 17 -10.13 -32.29 -51.69
C LEU A 17 -10.50 -31.49 -52.95
N GLY A 18 -10.23 -30.18 -52.99
CA GLY A 18 -10.42 -29.34 -54.17
C GLY A 18 -9.42 -29.63 -55.28
N VAL A 19 -8.20 -30.07 -54.94
CA VAL A 19 -7.14 -30.42 -55.91
C VAL A 19 -7.54 -31.59 -56.82
N PRO A 20 -8.01 -32.75 -56.33
CA PRO A 20 -8.52 -33.80 -57.21
C PRO A 20 -9.80 -33.35 -57.93
N ALA A 21 -10.68 -32.57 -57.29
CA ALA A 21 -11.90 -32.07 -57.91
C ALA A 21 -11.65 -31.11 -59.09
N SER A 22 -10.50 -30.41 -59.14
CA SER A 22 -10.14 -29.59 -60.29
C SER A 22 -9.66 -30.41 -61.50
N VAL A 23 -9.16 -31.63 -61.28
CA VAL A 23 -8.65 -32.52 -62.34
C VAL A 23 -9.73 -33.45 -62.88
N TRP A 24 -10.62 -33.94 -62.01
CA TRP A 24 -11.67 -34.88 -62.38
C TRP A 24 -13.07 -34.23 -62.28
N PRO A 25 -13.74 -33.92 -63.40
CA PRO A 25 -15.04 -33.22 -63.41
C PRO A 25 -16.13 -33.94 -62.59
N GLN A 26 -16.07 -35.27 -62.50
CA GLN A 26 -17.02 -36.09 -61.73
C GLN A 26 -17.00 -35.78 -60.22
N LEU A 27 -15.88 -35.24 -59.70
CA LEU A 27 -15.71 -34.92 -58.28
C LEU A 27 -16.12 -33.47 -57.94
N GLN A 28 -16.42 -32.62 -58.93
CA GLN A 28 -16.77 -31.21 -58.71
C GLN A 28 -18.06 -31.04 -57.92
N LEU A 29 -19.13 -31.75 -58.32
CA LEU A 29 -20.43 -31.67 -57.65
C LEU A 29 -20.35 -32.17 -56.19
N PRO A 30 -19.76 -33.35 -55.88
CA PRO A 30 -19.53 -33.78 -54.50
C PRO A 30 -18.75 -32.77 -53.66
N TRP A 31 -17.69 -32.17 -54.23
CA TRP A 31 -16.87 -31.18 -53.54
C TRP A 31 -17.66 -29.89 -53.23
N GLN A 32 -18.45 -29.38 -54.18
CA GLN A 32 -19.33 -28.21 -53.97
C GLN A 32 -20.39 -28.49 -52.91
N VAL A 33 -21.02 -29.67 -52.93
CA VAL A 33 -22.00 -30.09 -51.92
C VAL A 33 -21.36 -30.16 -50.54
N LEU A 34 -20.16 -30.74 -50.43
CA LEU A 34 -19.41 -30.77 -49.17
C LEU A 34 -19.06 -29.37 -48.66
N GLY A 35 -18.63 -28.47 -49.55
CA GLY A 35 -18.36 -27.08 -49.21
C GLY A 35 -19.60 -26.32 -48.75
N GLY A 36 -20.73 -26.50 -49.43
CA GLY A 36 -22.02 -25.94 -49.04
C GLY A 36 -22.51 -26.46 -47.68
N ALA A 37 -22.37 -27.77 -47.45
CA ALA A 37 -22.71 -28.39 -46.16
C ALA A 37 -21.83 -27.86 -45.02
N LEU A 38 -20.52 -27.71 -45.25
CA LEU A 38 -19.62 -27.12 -44.26
C LEU A 38 -19.98 -25.65 -43.98
N LEU A 39 -20.34 -24.87 -45.00
CA LEU A 39 -20.75 -23.48 -44.84
C LEU A 39 -22.05 -23.35 -44.04
N LEU A 40 -23.04 -24.21 -44.31
CA LEU A 40 -24.28 -24.26 -43.53
C LEU A 40 -24.03 -24.69 -42.09
N ALA A 41 -23.21 -25.73 -41.87
CA ALA A 41 -22.82 -26.19 -40.54
C ALA A 41 -22.06 -25.09 -39.76
N ALA A 42 -21.12 -24.40 -40.41
CA ALA A 42 -20.40 -23.28 -39.85
C ALA A 42 -21.34 -22.12 -39.49
N GLY A 43 -22.29 -21.78 -40.36
CA GLY A 43 -23.28 -20.74 -40.10
C GLY A 43 -24.21 -21.09 -38.93
N ALA A 44 -24.71 -22.33 -38.88
CA ALA A 44 -25.54 -22.82 -37.80
C ALA A 44 -24.79 -22.84 -36.46
N ASP A 45 -23.56 -23.36 -36.44
CA ASP A 45 -22.71 -23.38 -35.24
C ASP A 45 -22.40 -21.96 -34.76
N ALA A 46 -22.17 -21.02 -35.69
CA ALA A 46 -21.95 -19.62 -35.35
C ALA A 46 -23.18 -18.97 -34.69
N LEU A 47 -24.37 -19.18 -35.25
CA LEU A 47 -25.62 -18.66 -34.70
C LEU A 47 -25.92 -19.26 -33.33
N LEU A 48 -25.70 -20.56 -33.15
CA LEU A 48 -25.89 -21.24 -31.87
C LEU A 48 -24.87 -20.80 -30.82
N ALA A 49 -23.60 -20.65 -31.18
CA ALA A 49 -22.56 -20.16 -30.28
C ALA A 49 -22.81 -18.72 -29.80
N ARG A 50 -23.46 -17.88 -30.62
CA ARG A 50 -23.84 -16.50 -30.26
C ARG A 50 -24.96 -16.42 -29.22
N ARG A 51 -25.82 -17.44 -29.11
CA ARG A 51 -26.92 -17.42 -28.15
C ARG A 51 -26.35 -17.39 -26.73
N ARG A 52 -26.95 -16.56 -25.88
CA ARG A 52 -26.52 -16.45 -24.49
C ARG A 52 -26.78 -17.79 -23.78
N PRO A 53 -25.76 -18.46 -23.23
CA PRO A 53 -25.93 -19.73 -22.54
C PRO A 53 -26.62 -19.51 -21.18
N ALA A 54 -27.35 -20.52 -20.71
CA ALA A 54 -27.84 -20.57 -19.33
C ALA A 54 -26.69 -21.00 -18.39
N LEU A 55 -25.81 -20.04 -18.09
CA LEU A 55 -24.71 -20.21 -17.16
C LEU A 55 -24.84 -19.19 -16.02
N ARG A 56 -24.52 -19.64 -14.81
CA ARG A 56 -24.36 -18.80 -13.64
C ARG A 56 -22.92 -18.91 -13.15
N ALA A 57 -22.31 -17.78 -12.80
CA ALA A 57 -20.96 -17.77 -12.26
C ALA A 57 -20.93 -17.00 -10.95
N GLU A 58 -20.17 -17.50 -9.98
CA GLU A 58 -20.01 -16.92 -8.65
C GLU A 58 -18.54 -16.83 -8.29
N ARG A 59 -18.11 -15.64 -7.84
CA ARG A 59 -16.73 -15.39 -7.38
C ARG A 59 -16.71 -15.37 -5.85
N GLN A 60 -15.80 -16.12 -5.27
CA GLN A 60 -15.44 -16.07 -3.86
C GLN A 60 -14.04 -15.48 -3.73
N LEU A 61 -13.98 -14.30 -3.13
CA LEU A 61 -12.78 -13.49 -2.93
C LEU A 61 -12.86 -12.83 -1.56
N ALA A 62 -11.74 -12.77 -0.85
CA ALA A 62 -11.66 -11.99 0.38
C ALA A 62 -11.78 -10.49 0.06
N GLY A 63 -12.67 -9.80 0.78
CA GLY A 63 -12.89 -8.35 0.56
C GLY A 63 -11.70 -7.46 0.96
N VAL A 64 -10.73 -8.01 1.69
CA VAL A 64 -9.51 -7.33 2.15
C VAL A 64 -8.30 -8.19 1.81
N LEU A 65 -7.33 -7.63 1.11
CA LEU A 65 -6.11 -8.32 0.67
C LEU A 65 -4.87 -7.51 1.08
N PRO A 66 -3.84 -8.09 1.71
CA PRO A 66 -2.55 -7.43 1.84
C PRO A 66 -1.82 -7.32 0.49
N VAL A 67 -1.24 -6.14 0.23
CA VAL A 67 -0.36 -5.88 -0.91
C VAL A 67 0.87 -6.78 -0.88
N GLY A 68 1.28 -7.28 -2.05
CA GLY A 68 2.49 -8.08 -2.23
C GLY A 68 2.39 -9.54 -1.79
N ALA A 69 1.23 -9.99 -1.29
CA ALA A 69 0.99 -11.38 -0.90
C ALA A 69 0.06 -12.09 -1.91
N TRP A 70 0.30 -13.39 -2.11
CA TRP A 70 -0.56 -14.22 -2.96
C TRP A 70 -1.86 -14.60 -2.24
N HIS A 71 -2.99 -14.46 -2.93
CA HIS A 71 -4.33 -14.78 -2.42
C HIS A 71 -5.07 -15.71 -3.35
N ASP A 72 -5.76 -16.68 -2.76
CA ASP A 72 -6.57 -17.62 -3.52
C ASP A 72 -7.95 -17.03 -3.82
N VAL A 73 -8.39 -17.20 -5.05
CA VAL A 73 -9.70 -16.82 -5.55
C VAL A 73 -10.38 -18.05 -6.12
N ARG A 74 -11.67 -18.22 -5.82
CA ARG A 74 -12.47 -19.33 -6.37
C ARG A 74 -13.57 -18.79 -7.25
N LEU A 75 -13.61 -19.27 -8.48
CA LEU A 75 -14.67 -18.97 -9.44
C LEU A 75 -15.45 -20.25 -9.73
N THR A 76 -16.72 -20.28 -9.34
CA THR A 76 -17.61 -21.42 -9.58
C THR A 76 -18.54 -21.11 -10.74
N VAL A 77 -18.56 -21.96 -11.75
CA VAL A 77 -19.43 -21.84 -12.92
C VAL A 77 -20.42 -23.00 -12.92
N HIS A 78 -21.71 -22.69 -12.99
CA HIS A 78 -22.84 -23.61 -13.00
C HIS A 78 -23.49 -23.63 -14.39
N ASN A 79 -23.63 -24.81 -14.98
CA ASN A 79 -24.38 -25.00 -16.21
C ASN A 79 -25.85 -25.30 -15.90
N GLU A 80 -26.70 -24.28 -16.05
CA GLU A 80 -28.15 -24.37 -15.86
C GLU A 80 -28.87 -24.73 -17.18
N GLY A 81 -28.11 -24.95 -18.24
CA GLY A 81 -28.62 -25.37 -19.55
C GLY A 81 -28.83 -26.87 -19.68
N ALA A 82 -29.50 -27.26 -20.76
CA ALA A 82 -29.79 -28.66 -21.09
C ALA A 82 -28.68 -29.38 -21.88
N ALA A 83 -27.64 -28.66 -22.31
CA ALA A 83 -26.57 -29.20 -23.15
C ALA A 83 -25.19 -29.10 -22.45
N PRO A 84 -24.28 -30.06 -22.68
CA PRO A 84 -22.92 -29.96 -22.17
C PRO A 84 -22.15 -28.84 -22.89
N LEU A 85 -21.36 -28.09 -22.14
CA LEU A 85 -20.58 -26.96 -22.66
C LEU A 85 -19.09 -27.21 -22.46
N GLN A 86 -18.29 -26.92 -23.48
CA GLN A 86 -16.84 -26.79 -23.36
C GLN A 86 -16.51 -25.31 -23.27
N LEU A 87 -15.83 -24.93 -22.19
CA LEU A 87 -15.60 -23.53 -21.87
C LEU A 87 -14.18 -23.30 -21.33
N ASP A 88 -13.57 -22.22 -21.79
CA ASP A 88 -12.40 -21.63 -21.17
C ASP A 88 -12.86 -20.47 -20.29
N VAL A 89 -12.48 -20.51 -19.02
CA VAL A 89 -12.78 -19.48 -18.04
C VAL A 89 -11.59 -18.56 -17.90
N PHE A 90 -11.84 -17.28 -17.96
CA PHE A 90 -10.89 -16.25 -17.62
C PHE A 90 -11.57 -15.24 -16.70
N ASP A 91 -10.96 -14.98 -15.55
CA ASP A 91 -11.48 -13.96 -14.63
C ASP A 91 -10.94 -12.57 -14.99
N ASP A 92 -11.79 -11.56 -14.90
CA ASP A 92 -11.49 -10.18 -15.25
C ASP A 92 -10.88 -9.47 -14.03
N TYR A 93 -9.67 -9.85 -13.66
CA TYR A 93 -8.97 -9.34 -12.48
C TYR A 93 -8.34 -7.95 -12.73
N PRO A 94 -8.04 -7.18 -11.66
CA PRO A 94 -7.48 -5.83 -11.80
C PRO A 94 -6.15 -5.79 -12.58
N ALA A 95 -5.97 -4.74 -13.39
CA ALA A 95 -4.72 -4.52 -14.11
C ALA A 95 -3.56 -4.31 -13.14
N GLY A 96 -2.36 -4.78 -13.52
CA GLY A 96 -1.15 -4.64 -12.71
C GLY A 96 -1.01 -5.68 -11.59
N TRP A 97 -1.96 -6.58 -11.39
CA TRP A 97 -1.82 -7.70 -10.44
C TRP A 97 -1.15 -8.90 -11.13
N GLU A 98 -0.38 -9.68 -10.37
CA GLU A 98 0.15 -10.96 -10.87
C GLU A 98 -0.93 -12.04 -10.76
N LEU A 99 -0.93 -13.00 -11.68
CA LEU A 99 -1.94 -14.05 -11.80
C LEU A 99 -1.28 -15.42 -12.00
N GLU A 100 -1.75 -16.43 -11.26
CA GLU A 100 -1.41 -17.84 -11.44
C GLU A 100 -2.67 -18.70 -11.56
N GLY A 101 -2.66 -19.68 -12.47
CA GLY A 101 -3.72 -20.69 -12.58
C GLY A 101 -4.88 -20.37 -13.54
N MET A 102 -4.71 -19.38 -14.44
CA MET A 102 -5.68 -19.01 -15.47
C MET A 102 -5.00 -18.83 -16.84
N PRO A 103 -5.71 -19.00 -17.97
CA PRO A 103 -7.10 -19.43 -18.10
C PRO A 103 -7.29 -20.92 -17.76
N HIS A 104 -8.52 -21.32 -17.44
CA HIS A 104 -8.85 -22.72 -17.13
C HIS A 104 -9.86 -23.30 -18.11
N ALA A 105 -9.51 -24.43 -18.74
CA ALA A 105 -10.38 -25.14 -19.67
C ALA A 105 -11.15 -26.25 -18.94
N THR A 106 -12.48 -26.27 -19.06
CA THR A 106 -13.33 -27.29 -18.44
C THR A 106 -14.52 -27.67 -19.33
N ARG A 107 -15.09 -28.85 -19.07
CA ARG A 107 -16.33 -29.32 -19.70
C ARG A 107 -17.39 -29.48 -18.63
N LEU A 108 -18.48 -28.72 -18.74
CA LEU A 108 -19.61 -28.80 -17.83
C LEU A 108 -20.75 -29.60 -18.45
N ALA A 109 -21.15 -30.68 -17.77
CA ALA A 109 -22.40 -31.37 -18.08
C ALA A 109 -23.63 -30.51 -17.71
N PRO A 110 -24.82 -30.78 -18.27
CA PRO A 110 -26.06 -30.15 -17.84
C PRO A 110 -26.27 -30.30 -16.33
N GLY A 111 -26.64 -29.22 -15.63
CA GLY A 111 -26.85 -29.21 -14.17
C GLY A 111 -25.57 -29.33 -13.33
N ALA A 112 -24.40 -29.50 -13.94
CA ALA A 112 -23.13 -29.61 -13.22
C ALA A 112 -22.49 -28.24 -12.97
N PHE A 113 -21.56 -28.20 -12.02
CA PHE A 113 -20.73 -27.04 -11.74
C PHE A 113 -19.25 -27.40 -11.69
N SER A 114 -18.38 -26.41 -11.90
CA SER A 114 -16.94 -26.53 -11.77
C SER A 114 -16.42 -25.36 -10.96
N THR A 115 -15.66 -25.65 -9.91
CA THR A 115 -14.97 -24.64 -9.11
C THR A 115 -13.52 -24.56 -9.54
N ILE A 116 -13.11 -23.36 -9.94
CA ILE A 116 -11.77 -23.08 -10.45
C ILE A 116 -11.06 -22.26 -9.39
N ALA A 117 -9.97 -22.79 -8.85
CA ALA A 117 -9.10 -22.08 -7.93
C ALA A 117 -7.93 -21.48 -8.70
N TYR A 118 -7.67 -20.19 -8.48
CA TYR A 118 -6.55 -19.46 -9.06
C TYR A 118 -6.00 -18.49 -8.01
N ARG A 119 -4.81 -17.93 -8.25
CA ARG A 119 -4.15 -17.03 -7.29
C ARG A 119 -3.87 -15.68 -7.91
N VAL A 120 -4.01 -14.64 -7.11
CA VAL A 120 -3.69 -13.26 -7.50
C VAL A 120 -2.76 -12.63 -6.49
N ARG A 121 -1.90 -11.71 -6.96
CA ARG A 121 -1.03 -10.91 -6.09
C ARG A 121 -1.19 -9.43 -6.43
N PRO A 122 -1.83 -8.63 -5.56
CA PRO A 122 -1.88 -7.19 -5.74
C PRO A 122 -0.49 -6.58 -5.56
N LEU A 123 -0.04 -5.77 -6.52
CA LEU A 123 1.25 -5.08 -6.45
C LEU A 123 1.13 -3.65 -5.92
N GLU A 124 -0.06 -3.08 -5.97
CA GLU A 124 -0.36 -1.72 -5.50
C GLU A 124 -1.55 -1.75 -4.53
N ARG A 125 -1.59 -0.79 -3.61
CA ARG A 125 -2.70 -0.64 -2.66
C ARG A 125 -3.88 0.12 -3.26
N GLY A 126 -5.02 0.06 -2.59
CA GLY A 126 -6.26 0.73 -2.98
C GLY A 126 -7.34 -0.25 -3.39
N ASP A 127 -8.31 0.20 -4.16
CA ASP A 127 -9.43 -0.63 -4.58
C ASP A 127 -9.06 -1.44 -5.84
N GLY A 128 -9.14 -2.77 -5.74
CA GLY A 128 -8.99 -3.71 -6.85
C GLY A 128 -10.36 -4.08 -7.41
N GLU A 129 -10.68 -3.59 -8.59
CA GLU A 129 -11.94 -3.87 -9.28
C GLU A 129 -11.84 -5.14 -10.14
N PHE A 130 -12.56 -6.19 -9.73
CA PHE A 130 -12.77 -7.36 -10.57
C PHE A 130 -14.02 -7.13 -11.44
N GLY A 131 -13.80 -7.13 -12.75
CA GLY A 131 -14.85 -7.03 -13.75
C GLY A 131 -15.69 -8.32 -13.83
N THR A 132 -16.47 -8.45 -14.90
CA THR A 132 -17.28 -9.65 -15.12
C THR A 132 -16.43 -10.73 -15.80
N PRO A 133 -16.39 -11.98 -15.27
CA PRO A 133 -15.62 -13.07 -15.87
C PRO A 133 -15.97 -13.31 -17.33
N TRP A 134 -14.96 -13.64 -18.12
CA TRP A 134 -15.07 -13.97 -19.53
C TRP A 134 -15.10 -15.49 -19.70
N LEU A 135 -16.22 -15.99 -20.24
CA LEU A 135 -16.40 -17.40 -20.58
C LEU A 135 -16.34 -17.55 -22.09
N ARG A 136 -15.33 -18.25 -22.59
CA ARG A 136 -15.22 -18.59 -24.02
C ARG A 136 -15.78 -19.98 -24.23
N ILE A 137 -16.85 -20.09 -25.01
CA ILE A 137 -17.63 -21.31 -25.17
C ILE A 137 -17.57 -21.76 -26.62
N ALA A 138 -17.28 -23.04 -26.84
CA ALA A 138 -17.35 -23.64 -28.16
C ALA A 138 -18.81 -23.90 -28.56
N GLY A 139 -19.12 -23.65 -29.84
CA GLY A 139 -20.40 -24.05 -30.42
C GLY A 139 -20.59 -25.58 -30.39
N PRO A 140 -21.82 -26.09 -30.57
CA PRO A 140 -22.11 -27.52 -30.53
C PRO A 140 -21.29 -28.38 -31.51
N LEU A 141 -20.99 -27.85 -32.71
CA LEU A 141 -20.12 -28.50 -33.69
C LEU A 141 -18.63 -28.19 -33.43
N GLY A 142 -18.35 -27.23 -32.54
CA GLY A 142 -17.01 -26.81 -32.15
C GLY A 142 -16.25 -26.13 -33.28
N LEU A 143 -16.94 -25.55 -34.27
CA LEU A 143 -16.33 -24.82 -35.40
C LEU A 143 -16.07 -23.36 -35.01
N TRP A 144 -16.92 -22.80 -34.17
CA TRP A 144 -16.80 -21.45 -33.63
C TRP A 144 -16.69 -21.43 -32.11
N GLN A 145 -16.08 -20.37 -31.61
CA GLN A 145 -16.10 -19.99 -30.20
C GLN A 145 -16.68 -18.58 -30.05
N ALA A 146 -17.56 -18.42 -29.06
CA ALA A 146 -18.11 -17.14 -28.65
C ALA A 146 -17.68 -16.81 -27.23
N THR A 147 -17.49 -15.52 -26.95
CA THR A 147 -17.12 -15.05 -25.61
C THR A 147 -18.33 -14.39 -24.98
N HIS A 148 -18.63 -14.77 -23.73
CA HIS A 148 -19.75 -14.27 -22.94
C HIS A 148 -19.23 -13.73 -21.61
N ARG A 149 -19.74 -12.58 -21.16
CA ARG A 149 -19.43 -12.04 -19.82
C ARG A 149 -20.53 -12.46 -18.84
N ILE A 150 -20.19 -13.31 -17.89
CA ILE A 150 -21.15 -13.91 -16.96
C ILE A 150 -20.52 -13.97 -15.56
N GLY A 151 -21.23 -13.43 -14.56
CA GLY A 151 -20.81 -13.41 -13.16
C GLY A 151 -20.86 -12.01 -12.54
N PRO A 152 -20.60 -11.90 -11.24
CA PRO A 152 -20.62 -10.62 -10.53
C PRO A 152 -19.37 -9.79 -10.82
N GLN A 153 -19.52 -8.47 -10.81
CA GLN A 153 -18.41 -7.56 -10.54
C GLN A 153 -18.18 -7.51 -9.02
N GLN A 154 -16.94 -7.40 -8.59
CA GLN A 154 -16.60 -7.37 -7.17
C GLN A 154 -15.38 -6.48 -6.93
N THR A 155 -15.38 -5.74 -5.83
CA THR A 155 -14.23 -4.93 -5.43
C THR A 155 -13.56 -5.57 -4.21
N ALA A 156 -12.22 -5.63 -4.22
CA ALA A 156 -11.42 -6.02 -3.07
C ALA A 156 -10.52 -4.85 -2.64
N LYS A 157 -10.47 -4.58 -1.34
CA LYS A 157 -9.62 -3.52 -0.79
C LYS A 157 -8.23 -4.05 -0.51
N VAL A 158 -7.22 -3.46 -1.12
CA VAL A 158 -5.83 -3.81 -0.90
C VAL A 158 -5.23 -2.91 0.17
N PHE A 159 -4.79 -3.51 1.28
CA PHE A 159 -4.20 -2.83 2.41
C PHE A 159 -2.68 -3.02 2.46
N PRO A 160 -1.95 -2.16 3.19
CA PRO A 160 -0.58 -2.47 3.59
C PRO A 160 -0.51 -3.82 4.33
N ASP A 161 0.59 -4.56 4.19
CA ASP A 161 0.78 -5.82 4.92
C ASP A 161 0.97 -5.57 6.43
N VAL A 162 -0.17 -5.60 7.15
CA VAL A 162 -0.23 -5.37 8.59
C VAL A 162 0.50 -6.47 9.38
N ALA A 163 0.50 -7.71 8.89
CA ALA A 163 1.18 -8.81 9.59
C ALA A 163 2.70 -8.57 9.61
N ARG A 164 3.26 -8.18 8.47
CA ARG A 164 4.67 -7.79 8.35
C ARG A 164 5.00 -6.53 9.17
N LEU A 165 4.11 -5.53 9.18
CA LEU A 165 4.24 -4.34 10.04
C LEU A 165 4.36 -4.71 11.53
N LEU A 166 3.41 -5.49 12.04
CA LEU A 166 3.34 -5.87 13.46
C LEU A 166 4.55 -6.73 13.86
N GLY A 167 4.94 -7.70 13.04
CA GLY A 167 6.07 -8.57 13.33
C GLY A 167 7.39 -7.80 13.50
N GLN A 168 7.63 -6.78 12.68
CA GLN A 168 8.84 -5.95 12.78
C GLN A 168 8.78 -4.97 13.95
N ALA A 169 7.64 -4.31 14.17
CA ALA A 169 7.47 -3.38 15.29
C ALA A 169 7.64 -4.06 16.66
N LEU A 170 7.16 -5.30 16.79
CA LEU A 170 7.35 -6.10 18.01
C LEU A 170 8.83 -6.43 18.24
N ARG A 171 9.58 -6.85 17.21
CA ARG A 171 11.03 -7.13 17.34
C ARG A 171 11.82 -5.89 17.74
N ALA A 172 11.44 -4.72 17.24
CA ALA A 172 12.12 -3.48 17.56
C ALA A 172 11.86 -3.04 19.01
N THR A 173 10.65 -3.25 19.53
CA THR A 173 10.32 -2.98 20.95
C THR A 173 10.93 -4.00 21.91
N ASP A 174 11.10 -5.26 21.49
CA ASP A 174 11.67 -6.31 22.34
C ASP A 174 13.19 -6.15 22.56
N ARG A 175 13.91 -5.61 21.57
CA ARG A 175 15.37 -5.32 21.67
C ARG A 175 15.73 -4.27 22.72
N GLN A 176 14.76 -3.50 23.21
CA GLN A 176 14.94 -2.51 24.27
C GLN A 176 14.22 -2.88 25.56
N ALA A 177 13.72 -4.12 25.67
CA ALA A 177 13.32 -4.64 26.97
C ALA A 177 14.53 -4.53 27.91
N PRO A 178 14.39 -3.89 29.09
CA PRO A 178 15.51 -3.68 29.99
C PRO A 178 16.15 -5.02 30.30
N THR A 179 17.41 -5.20 29.89
CA THR A 179 18.20 -6.39 30.23
C THR A 179 18.13 -6.57 31.74
N ALA A 180 17.81 -7.77 32.22
CA ALA A 180 17.67 -8.06 33.64
C ALA A 180 18.89 -7.50 34.41
N GLY A 181 18.71 -6.37 35.11
CA GLY A 181 19.78 -5.63 35.77
C GLY A 181 19.88 -4.14 35.40
N SER A 182 19.24 -3.64 34.33
CA SER A 182 19.14 -2.20 34.14
C SER A 182 18.14 -1.62 35.12
N LEU A 183 18.67 -0.98 36.16
CA LEU A 183 17.89 -0.11 37.04
C LEU A 183 17.31 0.98 36.15
N VAL A 184 16.05 0.82 35.74
CA VAL A 184 15.23 1.94 35.23
C VAL A 184 15.25 2.98 36.34
N LYS A 185 16.15 3.95 36.19
CA LYS A 185 16.21 5.09 37.08
C LYS A 185 14.90 5.82 36.86
N ARG A 186 13.89 5.49 37.68
CA ARG A 186 12.65 6.26 37.77
C ARG A 186 13.10 7.68 38.06
N GLN A 187 13.16 8.53 37.04
CA GLN A 187 13.23 9.97 37.21
C GLN A 187 11.92 10.34 37.90
N ARG A 188 11.98 10.35 39.23
CA ARG A 188 10.92 10.86 40.09
C ARG A 188 10.97 12.38 39.98
N GLY A 189 9.94 12.99 39.42
CA GLY A 189 9.62 14.39 39.70
C GLY A 189 9.45 15.36 38.54
N GLU A 190 9.44 14.93 37.27
CA GLU A 190 9.27 15.85 36.13
C GLU A 190 8.01 15.57 35.29
N GLY A 191 6.97 15.02 35.92
CA GLY A 191 5.63 15.11 35.35
C GLY A 191 5.09 16.54 35.49
N THR A 192 4.47 17.09 34.45
CA THR A 192 3.70 18.33 34.52
C THR A 192 2.25 18.10 34.93
N ASP A 193 1.75 16.87 34.77
CA ASP A 193 0.36 16.51 35.03
C ASP A 193 0.14 16.11 36.49
N PHE A 194 -0.80 16.79 37.15
CA PHE A 194 -1.11 16.55 38.57
C PHE A 194 -1.84 15.22 38.73
N ARG A 195 -1.26 14.31 39.51
CA ARG A 195 -1.87 13.00 39.78
C ARG A 195 -2.73 13.02 41.03
N GLN A 196 -2.13 13.40 42.16
CA GLN A 196 -2.81 13.42 43.46
C GLN A 196 -2.02 14.22 44.50
N LEU A 197 -2.70 14.61 45.58
CA LEU A 197 -2.04 15.10 46.80
C LEU A 197 -1.64 13.89 47.64
N ARG A 198 -0.39 13.87 48.11
CA ARG A 198 0.09 12.87 49.06
C ARG A 198 0.87 13.50 50.20
N GLU A 199 1.05 12.73 51.27
CA GLU A 199 1.91 13.16 52.36
C GLU A 199 3.36 13.31 51.89
N TYR A 200 3.99 14.41 52.32
CA TYR A 200 5.38 14.72 52.03
C TYR A 200 6.29 13.61 52.58
N ARG A 201 7.27 13.22 51.78
CA ARG A 201 8.34 12.31 52.19
C ARG A 201 9.66 13.02 52.10
N ARG A 202 10.59 12.71 53.01
CA ARG A 202 11.96 13.21 52.94
C ARG A 202 12.56 12.82 51.59
N GLY A 203 13.04 13.82 50.84
CA GLY A 203 13.50 13.68 49.46
C GLY A 203 12.57 14.33 48.41
N ASP A 204 11.35 14.70 48.79
CA ASP A 204 10.46 15.48 47.92
C ASP A 204 10.97 16.93 47.82
N SER A 205 10.95 17.49 46.61
CA SER A 205 11.34 18.87 46.34
C SER A 205 10.43 19.86 47.09
N LEU A 206 11.01 20.91 47.69
CA LEU A 206 10.24 21.95 48.38
C LEU A 206 9.25 22.68 47.45
N ARG A 207 9.54 22.74 46.14
CA ARG A 207 8.62 23.33 45.13
C ARG A 207 7.34 22.50 44.92
N SER A 208 7.38 21.21 45.24
CA SER A 208 6.22 20.31 45.13
C SER A 208 5.24 20.43 46.29
N ILE A 209 5.61 21.15 47.37
CA ILE A 209 4.74 21.33 48.53
C ILE A 209 3.51 22.14 48.13
N ASP A 210 2.33 21.66 48.53
CA ASP A 210 1.10 22.43 48.47
C ASP A 210 0.86 23.05 49.84
N TRP A 211 1.21 24.34 49.97
CA TRP A 211 1.09 25.07 51.24
C TRP A 211 -0.37 25.22 51.69
N LYS A 212 -1.32 25.27 50.75
CA LYS A 212 -2.75 25.40 51.05
C LYS A 212 -3.33 24.11 51.59
N ALA A 213 -2.98 22.97 51.00
CA ALA A 213 -3.36 21.65 51.50
C ALA A 213 -2.67 21.34 52.84
N THR A 214 -1.39 21.73 52.98
CA THR A 214 -0.61 21.57 54.22
C THR A 214 -1.27 22.34 55.38
N ALA A 215 -1.70 23.59 55.14
CA ALA A 215 -2.38 24.40 56.16
C ALA A 215 -3.72 23.80 56.61
N ARG A 216 -4.47 23.17 55.71
CA ARG A 216 -5.77 22.52 56.02
C ARG A 216 -5.62 21.21 56.77
N HIS A 217 -4.66 20.37 56.37
CA HIS A 217 -4.48 19.03 56.94
C HIS A 217 -3.51 19.00 58.13
N ARG A 218 -2.87 20.13 58.48
CA ARG A 218 -1.88 20.26 59.56
C ARG A 218 -0.73 19.25 59.48
N LYS A 219 -0.43 18.76 58.27
CA LYS A 219 0.70 17.88 57.96
C LYS A 219 1.27 18.24 56.59
N PRO A 220 2.59 18.12 56.36
CA PRO A 220 3.18 18.49 55.07
C PRO A 220 2.63 17.64 53.92
N ILE A 221 2.03 18.29 52.91
CA ILE A 221 1.46 17.65 51.72
C ILE A 221 2.27 18.05 50.48
N SER A 222 2.65 17.07 49.67
CA SER A 222 3.33 17.23 48.37
C SER A 222 2.39 16.85 47.22
N ARG A 223 2.45 17.62 46.13
CA ARG A 223 1.80 17.31 44.85
C ARG A 223 2.60 16.20 44.16
N GLU A 224 1.96 15.06 43.96
CA GLU A 224 2.51 14.01 43.11
C GLU A 224 2.12 14.28 41.67
N TYR A 225 3.13 14.44 40.82
CA TYR A 225 2.96 14.60 39.38
C TYR A 225 3.25 13.30 38.65
N GLN A 226 2.53 13.03 37.57
CA GLN A 226 2.76 11.92 36.66
C GLN A 226 3.25 12.43 35.31
N LEU A 227 3.99 11.59 34.57
CA LEU A 227 4.29 11.89 33.17
C LEU A 227 2.98 12.03 32.40
N GLU A 228 2.92 13.02 31.51
CA GLU A 228 1.79 13.27 30.63
C GLU A 228 1.58 12.03 29.73
N ARG A 229 0.43 11.36 29.86
CA ARG A 229 0.09 10.12 29.12
C ARG A 229 -0.74 10.40 27.84
N ASP A 230 -0.61 11.60 27.30
CA ASP A 230 -1.54 12.20 26.36
C ASP A 230 -0.86 12.94 25.19
N GLN A 231 0.39 12.57 24.88
CA GLN A 231 1.12 13.15 23.76
C GLN A 231 0.45 12.79 22.42
N GLN A 232 0.56 13.69 21.45
CA GLN A 232 0.05 13.50 20.11
C GLN A 232 1.21 13.33 19.14
N VAL A 233 1.21 12.24 18.36
CA VAL A 233 2.13 12.04 17.23
C VAL A 233 1.33 12.22 15.96
N VAL A 234 1.68 13.22 15.16
CA VAL A 234 0.98 13.55 13.92
C VAL A 234 1.93 13.45 12.74
N PHE A 235 1.59 12.58 11.79
CA PHE A 235 2.36 12.43 10.57
C PHE A 235 1.88 13.45 9.53
N LEU A 236 2.80 14.19 8.93
CA LEU A 236 2.54 15.02 7.77
C LEU A 236 3.19 14.32 6.56
N LEU A 237 2.39 13.60 5.78
CA LEU A 237 2.86 12.67 4.75
C LEU A 237 2.71 13.26 3.35
N ASP A 238 3.83 13.38 2.65
CA ASP A 238 3.87 13.85 1.26
C ASP A 238 3.29 12.80 0.29
N THR A 239 2.42 13.23 -0.62
CA THR A 239 1.82 12.46 -1.73
C THR A 239 2.16 13.09 -3.10
N GLY A 240 3.14 13.98 -3.15
CA GLY A 240 3.58 14.66 -4.36
C GLY A 240 4.55 13.85 -5.21
N ARG A 241 4.99 14.48 -6.31
CA ARG A 241 5.76 13.85 -7.41
C ARG A 241 7.05 13.18 -6.97
N ARG A 242 7.69 13.67 -5.90
CA ARG A 242 8.97 13.13 -5.43
C ARG A 242 8.82 11.79 -4.74
N MET A 243 7.62 11.51 -4.22
CA MET A 243 7.29 10.24 -3.59
C MET A 243 6.99 9.14 -4.61
N LEU A 244 6.93 9.47 -5.92
CA LEU A 244 6.85 8.52 -7.02
C LEU A 244 8.17 7.78 -7.29
N ALA A 245 9.30 8.25 -6.73
CA ALA A 245 10.58 7.56 -6.84
C ALA A 245 10.43 6.10 -6.36
N ARG A 246 11.10 5.15 -7.01
CA ARG A 246 11.03 3.71 -6.67
C ARG A 246 12.42 3.16 -6.41
N ASP A 247 12.51 2.32 -5.39
CA ASP A 247 13.69 1.50 -5.12
C ASP A 247 13.27 0.03 -5.27
N GLY A 248 13.72 -0.61 -6.35
CA GLY A 248 13.19 -1.92 -6.77
C GLY A 248 11.71 -1.84 -7.14
N ASP A 249 10.91 -2.77 -6.61
CA ASP A 249 9.47 -2.85 -6.90
C ASP A 249 8.61 -1.91 -6.04
N THR A 250 9.20 -1.27 -5.03
CA THR A 250 8.46 -0.49 -4.02
C THR A 250 8.68 1.00 -4.20
N SER A 251 7.62 1.80 -4.11
CA SER A 251 7.76 3.26 -4.17
C SER A 251 8.29 3.83 -2.84
N HIS A 252 8.94 4.99 -2.91
CA HIS A 252 9.33 5.78 -1.75
C HIS A 252 8.12 6.11 -0.87
N PHE A 253 6.97 6.39 -1.48
CA PHE A 253 5.71 6.56 -0.77
C PHE A 253 5.34 5.32 0.07
N ASP A 254 5.46 4.12 -0.48
CA ASP A 254 5.11 2.89 0.23
C ASP A 254 6.07 2.62 1.39
N HIS A 255 7.36 2.91 1.22
CA HIS A 255 8.34 2.87 2.31
C HIS A 255 8.04 3.90 3.40
N ALA A 256 7.70 5.12 3.01
CA ALA A 256 7.27 6.18 3.93
C ALA A 256 6.02 5.76 4.71
N LEU A 257 5.01 5.25 4.01
CA LEU A 257 3.78 4.79 4.63
C LEU A 257 4.03 3.62 5.58
N TYR A 258 4.90 2.68 5.20
CA TYR A 258 5.32 1.58 6.07
C TYR A 258 5.97 2.10 7.36
N ALA A 259 6.88 3.07 7.26
CA ALA A 259 7.55 3.68 8.40
C ALA A 259 6.56 4.45 9.30
N VAL A 260 5.63 5.21 8.71
CA VAL A 260 4.55 5.91 9.40
C VAL A 260 3.66 4.93 10.16
N LEU A 261 3.21 3.85 9.54
CA LEU A 261 2.36 2.84 10.17
C LEU A 261 3.09 2.08 11.29
N THR A 262 4.38 1.81 11.11
CA THR A 262 5.23 1.19 12.14
C THR A 262 5.32 2.10 13.37
N LEU A 263 5.63 3.39 13.16
CA LEU A 263 5.73 4.34 14.26
C LEU A 263 4.37 4.60 14.91
N ALA A 264 3.31 4.72 14.12
CA ALA A 264 1.93 4.84 14.59
C ALA A 264 1.55 3.69 15.53
N PHE A 265 1.88 2.46 15.16
CA PHE A 265 1.63 1.29 15.98
C PHE A 265 2.37 1.35 17.32
N VAL A 266 3.67 1.67 17.30
CA VAL A 266 4.47 1.77 18.53
C VAL A 266 3.98 2.92 19.40
N ALA A 267 3.77 4.10 18.84
CA ALA A 267 3.30 5.29 19.57
C ALA A 267 1.94 5.01 20.24
N GLY A 268 1.01 4.39 19.51
CA GLY A 268 -0.28 3.97 20.06
C GLY A 268 -0.15 2.94 21.19
N LYS A 269 0.79 1.99 21.09
CA LYS A 269 1.10 1.03 22.18
C LYS A 269 1.69 1.73 23.41
N GLN A 270 2.46 2.80 23.21
CA GLN A 270 3.03 3.62 24.27
C GLN A 270 2.03 4.63 24.88
N GLY A 271 0.77 4.63 24.42
CA GLY A 271 -0.33 5.45 24.96
C GLY A 271 -0.56 6.78 24.23
N ASP A 272 0.20 7.08 23.18
CA ASP A 272 0.10 8.35 22.46
C ASP A 272 -1.10 8.33 21.49
N ALA A 273 -1.66 9.51 21.23
CA ALA A 273 -2.68 9.67 20.19
C ALA A 273 -1.99 9.84 18.84
N VAL A 274 -2.41 9.07 17.85
CA VAL A 274 -1.82 9.10 16.51
C VAL A 274 -2.77 9.74 15.52
N GLY A 275 -2.27 10.73 14.79
CA GLY A 275 -2.96 11.39 13.68
C GLY A 275 -2.12 11.41 12.42
N LEU A 276 -2.75 11.69 11.29
CA LEU A 276 -2.08 11.79 9.99
C LEU A 276 -2.75 12.86 9.14
N MET A 277 -1.94 13.66 8.47
CA MET A 277 -2.36 14.51 7.37
C MET A 277 -1.54 14.19 6.14
N SER A 278 -2.17 13.85 5.03
CA SER A 278 -1.49 13.80 3.73
C SER A 278 -1.58 15.17 3.03
N PHE A 279 -0.58 15.48 2.21
CA PHE A 279 -0.57 16.68 1.37
C PHE A 279 0.04 16.37 0.00
N GLY A 280 -0.35 17.12 -1.04
CA GLY A 280 0.12 16.91 -2.41
C GLY A 280 -1.05 16.64 -3.35
N VAL A 281 -1.19 15.40 -3.81
CA VAL A 281 -2.31 14.98 -4.68
C VAL A 281 -3.56 14.63 -3.87
N ASP A 282 -3.42 13.81 -2.83
CA ASP A 282 -4.53 13.46 -1.92
C ASP A 282 -4.31 14.14 -0.58
N ASN A 283 -5.24 15.04 -0.22
CA ASN A 283 -5.21 15.79 1.03
C ASN A 283 -6.22 15.19 2.02
N ARG A 284 -5.73 14.39 2.96
CA ARG A 284 -6.56 13.65 3.91
C ARG A 284 -6.17 13.97 5.33
N TRP A 285 -7.16 14.28 6.18
CA TRP A 285 -6.94 14.53 7.61
C TRP A 285 -7.57 13.43 8.47
N LEU A 286 -6.71 12.74 9.22
CA LEU A 286 -7.07 11.74 10.21
C LEU A 286 -6.72 12.31 11.59
N PRO A 287 -7.70 12.79 12.37
CA PRO A 287 -7.42 13.45 13.64
C PRO A 287 -6.81 12.48 14.66
N PRO A 288 -5.93 12.98 15.57
CA PRO A 288 -5.27 12.15 16.56
C PRO A 288 -6.25 11.33 17.40
N ALA A 289 -6.08 10.01 17.40
CA ALA A 289 -6.88 9.08 18.17
C ALA A 289 -6.00 8.07 18.89
N LYS A 290 -6.42 7.65 20.08
CA LYS A 290 -5.65 6.73 20.92
C LYS A 290 -6.03 5.26 20.69
N GLY A 291 -5.09 4.40 21.06
CA GLY A 291 -5.30 2.97 21.15
C GLY A 291 -5.68 2.35 19.81
N ARG A 292 -6.39 1.23 19.87
CA ARG A 292 -6.75 0.44 18.68
C ARG A 292 -7.59 1.20 17.67
N ILE A 293 -8.50 2.06 18.13
CA ILE A 293 -9.36 2.88 17.26
C ILE A 293 -8.52 3.83 16.41
N GLY A 294 -7.46 4.42 16.98
CA GLY A 294 -6.54 5.27 16.24
C GLY A 294 -5.82 4.51 15.13
N LEU A 295 -5.27 3.34 15.45
CA LEU A 295 -4.57 2.50 14.48
C LEU A 295 -5.50 2.03 13.34
N ASP A 296 -6.68 1.51 13.68
CA ASP A 296 -7.64 1.01 12.69
C ASP A 296 -8.10 2.14 11.77
N ARG A 297 -8.29 3.36 12.30
CA ARG A 297 -8.61 4.55 11.52
C ARG A 297 -7.45 4.97 10.63
N THR A 298 -6.21 4.93 11.12
CA THR A 298 -5.03 5.24 10.29
C THR A 298 -4.93 4.23 9.15
N LEU A 299 -5.01 2.93 9.43
CA LEU A 299 -4.95 1.88 8.39
C LEU A 299 -6.07 2.03 7.35
N ALA A 300 -7.31 2.23 7.79
CA ALA A 300 -8.45 2.46 6.91
C ALA A 300 -8.39 3.80 6.18
N GLY A 301 -7.66 4.78 6.71
CA GLY A 301 -7.51 6.10 6.08
C GLY A 301 -6.35 6.18 5.10
N VAL A 302 -5.45 5.19 5.06
CA VAL A 302 -4.28 5.21 4.18
C VAL A 302 -4.25 4.10 3.13
N TYR A 303 -5.25 3.20 3.12
CA TYR A 303 -5.23 2.01 2.26
C TYR A 303 -5.20 2.36 0.77
N ASP A 304 -5.84 3.45 0.36
CA ASP A 304 -5.95 3.97 -1.01
C ASP A 304 -5.11 5.22 -1.26
N LEU A 305 -4.32 5.68 -0.28
CA LEU A 305 -3.42 6.80 -0.50
C LEU A 305 -2.32 6.39 -1.48
N GLN A 306 -2.14 7.21 -2.51
CA GLN A 306 -1.15 7.05 -3.56
C GLN A 306 -0.44 8.39 -3.82
N PRO A 307 0.86 8.37 -4.16
CA PRO A 307 1.55 9.56 -4.63
C PRO A 307 1.07 9.90 -6.05
N GLY A 308 1.24 11.15 -6.49
CA GLY A 308 1.01 11.52 -7.88
C GLY A 308 1.85 12.71 -8.32
N GLU A 309 1.60 13.21 -9.54
CA GLU A 309 2.54 14.09 -10.24
C GLU A 309 2.55 15.56 -9.77
N ALA A 310 1.72 15.93 -8.79
CA ALA A 310 1.69 17.30 -8.27
C ALA A 310 2.94 17.62 -7.45
N ALA A 311 3.43 18.86 -7.54
CA ALA A 311 4.47 19.34 -6.65
C ALA A 311 3.93 19.50 -5.21
N PRO A 312 4.71 19.14 -4.16
CA PRO A 312 4.31 19.36 -2.78
C PRO A 312 4.28 20.84 -2.42
N ASP A 313 3.25 21.28 -1.69
CA ASP A 313 3.14 22.62 -1.11
C ASP A 313 3.23 22.53 0.43
N TYR A 314 4.46 22.61 0.95
CA TYR A 314 4.72 22.47 2.39
C TYR A 314 4.14 23.60 3.22
N LEU A 315 4.10 24.82 2.68
CA LEU A 315 3.58 25.99 3.40
C LEU A 315 2.07 25.87 3.60
N ARG A 316 1.35 25.49 2.55
CA ARG A 316 -0.09 25.21 2.66
C ARG A 316 -0.34 24.06 3.62
N ALA A 317 0.41 22.97 3.50
CA ALA A 317 0.30 21.82 4.39
C ALA A 317 0.55 22.21 5.87
N ALA A 318 1.55 23.04 6.16
CA ALA A 318 1.82 23.52 7.51
C ALA A 318 0.67 24.37 8.07
N ASN A 319 0.14 25.31 7.28
CA ASN A 319 -1.00 26.13 7.68
C ASN A 319 -2.27 25.30 7.92
N ASP A 320 -2.57 24.37 7.01
CA ASP A 320 -3.72 23.46 7.15
C ASP A 320 -3.60 22.61 8.41
N LEU A 321 -2.39 22.14 8.74
CA LEU A 321 -2.15 21.39 9.97
C LEU A 321 -2.36 22.26 11.21
N LEU A 322 -1.80 23.47 11.25
CA LEU A 322 -1.95 24.39 12.39
C LEU A 322 -3.41 24.78 12.66
N ASN A 323 -4.21 24.89 11.61
CA ASN A 323 -5.64 25.20 11.69
C ASN A 323 -6.47 24.03 12.25
N ARG A 324 -6.04 22.78 11.98
CA ARG A 324 -6.75 21.57 12.42
C ARG A 324 -6.26 21.05 13.77
N LEU A 325 -4.98 21.28 14.09
CA LEU A 325 -4.32 20.74 15.27
C LEU A 325 -4.34 21.74 16.42
N GLY A 326 -5.28 21.53 17.34
CA GLY A 326 -5.48 22.43 18.49
C GLY A 326 -4.42 22.28 19.59
N ARG A 327 -3.89 21.07 19.81
CA ARG A 327 -2.97 20.74 20.91
C ARG A 327 -1.53 20.66 20.42
N ARG A 328 -0.56 20.88 21.31
CA ARG A 328 0.85 20.62 21.02
C ARG A 328 1.04 19.14 20.68
N ALA A 329 1.85 18.86 19.67
CA ALA A 329 2.09 17.54 19.13
C ALA A 329 3.54 17.40 18.69
N PHE A 330 3.95 16.15 18.52
CA PHE A 330 5.11 15.76 17.74
C PHE A 330 4.70 15.59 16.29
N VAL A 331 5.14 16.50 15.44
CA VAL A 331 4.85 16.46 14.01
C VAL A 331 6.02 15.80 13.28
N VAL A 332 5.74 14.71 12.59
CA VAL A 332 6.70 13.98 11.76
C VAL A 332 6.39 14.26 10.30
N LEU A 333 7.14 15.17 9.68
CA LEU A 333 7.04 15.48 8.26
C LEU A 333 7.83 14.46 7.46
N VAL A 334 7.16 13.66 6.61
CA VAL A 334 7.76 12.60 5.81
C VAL A 334 7.68 12.98 4.33
N THR A 335 8.82 13.14 3.67
CA THR A 335 8.95 13.61 2.29
C THR A 335 10.27 13.15 1.65
N ASN A 336 10.55 13.57 0.42
CA ASN A 336 11.86 13.46 -0.22
C ASN A 336 12.37 14.89 -0.54
N VAL A 337 13.30 15.37 0.30
CA VAL A 337 13.84 16.73 0.24
C VAL A 337 14.80 16.87 -0.94
N ARG A 338 14.58 17.88 -1.79
CA ARG A 338 15.56 18.33 -2.79
C ARG A 338 15.88 19.80 -2.59
N ASP A 339 16.92 20.24 -3.27
CA ASP A 339 17.43 21.60 -3.25
C ASP A 339 16.37 22.64 -3.64
N GLU A 340 15.49 22.34 -4.59
CA GLU A 340 14.48 23.31 -5.06
C GLU A 340 13.42 23.67 -4.00
N ASP A 341 13.25 22.84 -2.96
CA ASP A 341 12.20 23.01 -1.94
C ASP A 341 12.73 23.55 -0.60
N ASP A 342 14.04 23.76 -0.47
CA ASP A 342 14.70 24.04 0.82
C ASP A 342 14.07 25.25 1.54
N VAL A 343 13.77 26.33 0.80
CA VAL A 343 13.14 27.55 1.33
C VAL A 343 11.71 27.28 1.82
N ALA A 344 10.86 26.67 0.98
CA ALA A 344 9.45 26.45 1.30
C ALA A 344 9.31 25.46 2.47
N LEU A 345 10.11 24.39 2.46
CA LEU A 345 10.17 23.40 3.52
C LEU A 345 10.66 24.02 4.83
N ARG A 346 11.70 24.84 4.80
CA ARG A 346 12.19 25.56 5.99
C ARG A 346 11.12 26.45 6.59
N GLN A 347 10.45 27.26 5.77
CA GLN A 347 9.38 28.15 6.26
C GLN A 347 8.22 27.34 6.88
N ALA A 348 7.87 26.20 6.28
CA ALA A 348 6.86 25.29 6.82
C ALA A 348 7.29 24.71 8.19
N VAL A 349 8.55 24.28 8.30
CA VAL A 349 9.13 23.78 9.55
C VAL A 349 9.17 24.86 10.63
N ASP A 350 9.60 26.08 10.31
CA ASP A 350 9.63 27.22 11.23
C ASP A 350 8.21 27.56 11.73
N LEU A 351 7.24 27.58 10.81
CA LEU A 351 5.83 27.81 11.11
C LEU A 351 5.27 26.74 12.06
N LEU A 352 5.51 25.45 11.78
CA LEU A 352 5.08 24.35 12.65
C LEU A 352 5.78 24.37 14.02
N SER A 353 7.07 24.71 14.03
CA SER A 353 7.90 24.74 15.25
C SER A 353 7.48 25.83 16.24
N SER A 354 6.66 26.80 15.80
CA SER A 354 6.05 27.80 16.69
C SER A 354 5.15 27.19 17.78
N ARG A 355 4.52 26.03 17.51
CA ARG A 355 3.56 25.35 18.40
C ARG A 355 3.86 23.88 18.65
N HIS A 356 4.63 23.24 17.77
CA HIS A 356 4.82 21.79 17.77
C HIS A 356 6.30 21.43 17.83
N LEU A 357 6.59 20.23 18.31
CA LEU A 357 7.92 19.64 18.13
C LEU A 357 7.95 19.01 16.73
N VAL A 358 8.84 19.47 15.86
CA VAL A 358 8.87 19.03 14.46
C VAL A 358 10.10 18.16 14.22
N MET A 359 9.88 17.02 13.56
CA MET A 359 10.92 16.19 12.95
C MET A 359 10.68 16.09 11.45
N CYS A 360 11.75 16.24 10.66
CA CYS A 360 11.72 16.00 9.22
C CYS A 360 12.39 14.68 8.90
N ALA A 361 11.69 13.85 8.13
CA ALA A 361 12.09 12.54 7.67
C ALA A 361 12.16 12.57 6.13
N SER A 362 13.39 12.64 5.62
CA SER A 362 13.68 12.64 4.20
C SER A 362 14.11 11.26 3.73
N LEU A 363 13.51 10.77 2.64
CA LEU A 363 13.95 9.55 1.96
C LEU A 363 15.03 9.87 0.96
N ARG A 364 16.15 9.15 1.01
CA ARG A 364 17.26 9.25 0.05
C ARG A 364 17.24 8.05 -0.90
N GLU A 365 17.29 8.29 -2.20
CA GLU A 365 17.30 7.25 -3.23
C GLU A 365 18.53 6.33 -3.09
N ARG A 366 18.31 5.01 -3.09
CA ARG A 366 19.41 4.02 -2.99
C ARG A 366 20.34 4.07 -4.20
N ALA A 367 19.83 4.47 -5.36
CA ALA A 367 20.61 4.59 -6.59
C ALA A 367 21.81 5.54 -6.43
N LEU A 368 21.69 6.57 -5.57
CA LEU A 368 22.78 7.51 -5.30
C LEU A 368 23.92 6.84 -4.53
N ASP A 369 23.59 6.07 -3.49
CA ASP A 369 24.57 5.32 -2.69
C ASP A 369 25.31 4.28 -3.54
N ALA A 370 24.59 3.63 -4.45
CA ALA A 370 25.16 2.67 -5.40
C ALA A 370 26.10 3.35 -6.41
N ALA A 371 25.74 4.54 -6.90
CA ALA A 371 26.56 5.29 -7.83
C ALA A 371 27.85 5.83 -7.16
N SER A 372 27.79 6.25 -5.90
CA SER A 372 28.95 6.71 -5.12
C SER A 372 29.97 5.62 -4.80
N THR A 373 29.55 4.35 -4.79
CA THR A 373 30.41 3.20 -4.45
C THR A 373 30.84 2.38 -5.67
N ALA A 374 30.34 2.70 -6.86
CA ALA A 374 30.64 1.98 -8.08
C ALA A 374 32.10 2.21 -8.53
N PRO A 375 32.80 1.19 -9.07
CA PRO A 375 34.14 1.35 -9.62
C PRO A 375 34.11 2.24 -10.87
N VAL A 376 35.13 3.09 -11.03
CA VAL A 376 35.27 3.99 -12.18
C VAL A 376 36.20 3.36 -13.22
N ASN A 377 35.65 2.86 -14.32
CA ASN A 377 36.43 2.21 -15.38
C ASN A 377 36.53 3.05 -16.67
N GLY A 378 35.85 4.18 -16.73
CA GLY A 378 35.84 5.06 -17.90
C GLY A 378 35.21 6.42 -17.62
N PHE A 379 35.09 7.24 -18.68
CA PHE A 379 34.55 8.59 -18.58
C PHE A 379 33.07 8.61 -18.12
N ASP A 380 32.24 7.71 -18.64
CA ASP A 380 30.82 7.65 -18.26
C ASP A 380 30.64 7.29 -16.77
N ASP A 381 31.45 6.37 -16.24
CA ASP A 381 31.44 6.03 -14.81
C ASP A 381 31.91 7.21 -13.96
N ALA A 382 32.97 7.91 -14.41
CA ALA A 382 33.49 9.09 -13.73
C ALA A 382 32.45 10.23 -13.71
N LEU A 383 31.74 10.44 -14.82
CA LEU A 383 30.68 11.44 -14.94
C LEU A 383 29.49 11.10 -14.01
N ARG A 384 29.07 9.83 -13.97
CA ARG A 384 28.01 9.37 -13.06
C ARG A 384 28.39 9.54 -11.60
N LEU A 385 29.61 9.17 -11.22
CA LEU A 385 30.12 9.36 -9.87
C LEU A 385 30.15 10.85 -9.50
N ALA A 386 30.75 11.69 -10.34
CA ALA A 386 30.85 13.13 -10.09
C ALA A 386 29.47 13.81 -9.98
N ALA A 387 28.52 13.44 -10.85
CA ALA A 387 27.15 13.93 -10.80
C ALA A 387 26.43 13.48 -9.52
N SER A 388 26.63 12.24 -9.09
CA SER A 388 26.02 11.68 -7.87
C SER A 388 26.56 12.37 -6.61
N GLU A 389 27.89 12.55 -6.52
CA GLU A 389 28.51 13.30 -5.42
C GLU A 389 28.06 14.76 -5.38
N HIS A 390 27.99 15.43 -6.55
CA HIS A 390 27.49 16.80 -6.63
C HIS A 390 26.04 16.90 -6.14
N TYR A 391 25.17 15.98 -6.56
CA TYR A 391 23.78 15.91 -6.13
C TYR A 391 23.66 15.67 -4.62
N LEU A 392 24.40 14.70 -4.07
CA LEU A 392 24.42 14.42 -2.64
C LEU A 392 24.90 15.63 -1.83
N GLN A 393 25.89 16.36 -2.32
CA GLN A 393 26.37 17.58 -1.68
C GLN A 393 25.29 18.67 -1.66
N GLN A 394 24.64 18.95 -2.80
CA GLN A 394 23.53 19.90 -2.88
C GLN A 394 22.39 19.55 -1.93
N ARG A 395 22.03 18.26 -1.87
CA ARG A 395 21.02 17.76 -0.94
C ARG A 395 21.42 17.96 0.52
N GLN A 396 22.66 17.64 0.89
CA GLN A 396 23.15 17.86 2.26
C GLN A 396 23.16 19.35 2.63
N GLU A 397 23.43 20.24 1.68
CA GLU A 397 23.34 21.69 1.89
C GLU A 397 21.89 22.14 2.08
N ALA A 398 20.97 21.68 1.24
CA ALA A 398 19.53 21.94 1.36
C ALA A 398 18.99 21.51 2.73
N ILE A 399 19.35 20.30 3.17
CA ILE A 399 19.00 19.77 4.48
C ILE A 399 19.59 20.61 5.62
N ARG A 400 20.87 21.03 5.51
CA ARG A 400 21.51 21.92 6.50
C ARG A 400 20.80 23.27 6.60
N ARG A 401 20.34 23.83 5.47
CA ARG A 401 19.60 25.10 5.44
C ARG A 401 18.25 25.05 6.13
N LEU A 402 17.66 23.87 6.34
CA LEU A 402 16.44 23.72 7.12
C LEU A 402 16.61 24.18 8.58
N GLY A 403 17.85 24.23 9.10
CA GLY A 403 18.13 24.72 10.45
C GLY A 403 17.57 23.83 11.57
N LEU A 404 17.13 22.61 11.25
CA LEU A 404 16.68 21.63 12.22
C LEU A 404 17.84 21.15 13.08
N ARG A 405 17.56 20.94 14.38
CA ARG A 405 18.52 20.28 15.27
C ARG A 405 18.82 18.88 14.74
N ALA A 406 20.05 18.41 14.88
CA ALA A 406 20.49 17.11 14.35
C ALA A 406 19.62 15.92 14.82
N GLY A 407 19.00 16.00 16.01
CA GLY A 407 18.09 14.97 16.52
C GLY A 407 16.68 14.97 15.88
N HIS A 408 16.32 16.03 15.15
CA HIS A 408 14.99 16.22 14.55
C HIS A 408 15.02 16.03 13.01
N LEU A 409 16.10 15.47 12.51
CA LEU A 409 16.29 15.21 11.09
C LEU A 409 16.66 13.75 10.91
N VAL A 410 15.98 13.09 9.98
CA VAL A 410 16.28 11.74 9.52
C VAL A 410 16.44 11.82 8.00
N ASP A 411 17.63 11.49 7.49
CA ASP A 411 17.90 11.36 6.05
C ASP A 411 18.56 10.00 5.82
N VAL A 412 17.76 9.04 5.34
CA VAL A 412 18.18 7.64 5.22
C VAL A 412 17.56 6.99 3.98
N ALA A 413 18.13 5.85 3.57
CA ALA A 413 17.53 5.02 2.54
C ALA A 413 16.16 4.46 2.99
N PRO A 414 15.23 4.15 2.06
CA PRO A 414 13.84 3.84 2.39
C PRO A 414 13.67 2.62 3.31
N GLU A 415 14.56 1.63 3.23
CA GLU A 415 14.51 0.42 4.07
C GLU A 415 14.86 0.70 5.54
N GLN A 416 15.62 1.76 5.79
CA GLN A 416 16.08 2.14 7.13
C GLN A 416 15.09 3.08 7.83
N LEU A 417 14.22 3.76 7.07
CA LEU A 417 13.34 4.82 7.55
C LEU A 417 12.51 4.42 8.77
N ALA A 418 11.85 3.25 8.74
CA ALA A 418 11.02 2.78 9.85
C ALA A 418 11.81 2.67 11.16
N SER A 419 13.02 2.10 11.11
CA SER A 419 13.89 1.95 12.27
C SER A 419 14.44 3.29 12.77
N ALA A 420 14.81 4.18 11.85
CA ALA A 420 15.33 5.50 12.18
C ALA A 420 14.27 6.38 12.87
N LEU A 421 13.05 6.41 12.34
CA LEU A 421 11.95 7.17 12.95
C LEU A 421 11.57 6.64 14.33
N LEU A 422 11.55 5.31 14.48
CA LEU A 422 11.28 4.67 15.76
C LEU A 422 12.33 5.05 16.81
N ASN A 423 13.62 4.92 16.49
CA ASN A 423 14.70 5.27 17.40
C ASN A 423 14.62 6.75 17.81
N ARG A 424 14.41 7.67 16.85
CA ARG A 424 14.25 9.09 17.15
C ARG A 424 13.06 9.38 18.04
N TYR A 425 11.91 8.78 17.76
CA TYR A 425 10.73 8.95 18.61
C TYR A 425 11.01 8.50 20.06
N LEU A 426 11.68 7.36 20.25
CA LEU A 426 12.03 6.86 21.58
C LEU A 426 13.05 7.76 22.28
N ASP A 427 14.11 8.19 21.58
CA ASP A 427 15.10 9.15 22.11
C ASP A 427 14.42 10.43 22.62
N ILE A 428 13.51 11.00 21.82
CA ILE A 428 12.79 12.22 22.16
C ILE A 428 11.86 11.95 23.36
N LYS A 429 11.18 10.80 23.39
CA LYS A 429 10.30 10.42 24.50
C LYS A 429 11.07 10.22 25.81
N GLU A 430 12.25 9.62 25.76
CA GLU A 430 13.13 9.44 26.91
C GLU A 430 13.74 10.77 27.41
N SER A 431 13.97 11.72 26.51
CA SER A 431 14.50 13.05 26.86
C SER A 431 13.50 13.97 27.58
N GLY A 432 12.21 13.61 27.62
CA GLY A 432 11.15 14.44 28.20
C GLY A 432 10.78 15.68 27.36
N ALA A 433 11.23 15.76 26.11
CA ALA A 433 10.94 16.89 25.22
C ALA A 433 9.49 16.91 24.67
N LEU A 434 8.81 15.75 24.73
CA LEU A 434 7.45 15.55 24.24
C LEU A 434 6.37 15.98 25.24
#